data_AF-A0A965PEB4-F1
#
_entry.id   AF-A0A965PEB4-F1
#
_cell.length_a   1.000
_cell.length_b   1.000
_cell.length_c   1.000
_cell.angle_alpha   90.00
_cell.angle_beta   90.00
_cell.angle_gamma   90.00
#
_symmetry.space_group_name_H-M   'P 1'
#
loop_
_entity.id
_entity.type
_entity.pdbx_description
1 polymer ?
#
loop_
_entity_poly.entity_id
_entity_poly.type
_entity_poly.pdbx_seq_one_letter_code
_entity_poly.pdbx_strand_id
1 'polypeptide(L)' 'MIVTETQRLTWQRDVLNEARRLLVNLRRDVGHGQAIEINNIIAQIDSAMVIAWELIGKGEKKDAHTGTN' A
#
# COMPACT_ATOMS: atom_id res chain seq x y z
N MET A 1 -17.94 -16.70 3.15
CA MET A 1 -17.53 -15.86 2.01
C MET A 1 -16.02 -15.91 1.94
N ILE A 2 -15.45 -16.44 0.85
CA ILE A 2 -13.98 -16.50 0.66
C ILE A 2 -13.58 -15.15 0.06
N VAL A 3 -12.71 -14.41 0.76
CA VAL A 3 -12.15 -13.14 0.28
C VAL A 3 -11.07 -13.47 -0.75
N THR A 4 -11.19 -12.92 -1.96
CA THR A 4 -10.18 -13.13 -3.00
C THR A 4 -8.86 -12.46 -2.64
N GLU A 5 -7.76 -12.94 -3.21
CA GLU A 5 -6.44 -12.32 -3.02
C GLU A 5 -6.45 -10.85 -3.46
N THR A 6 -7.10 -10.54 -4.58
CA THR A 6 -7.31 -9.17 -5.05
C THR A 6 -8.05 -8.32 -4.02
N GLN A 7 -9.15 -8.81 -3.44
CA GLN A 7 -9.91 -8.07 -2.41
C GLN A 7 -9.06 -7.80 -1.17
N ARG A 8 -8.23 -8.77 -0.76
CA ARG A 8 -7.30 -8.60 0.36
C ARG A 8 -6.24 -7.55 0.05
N LEU A 9 -5.66 -7.58 -1.14
CA LEU A 9 -4.65 -6.62 -1.58
C LEU A 9 -5.23 -5.20 -1.74
N THR A 10 -6.46 -5.08 -2.24
CA THR A 10 -7.18 -3.79 -2.29
C THR A 10 -7.42 -3.24 -0.89
N TRP A 11 -7.88 -4.06 0.05
CA TRP A 11 -8.07 -3.62 1.44
C TRP A 11 -6.75 -3.18 2.09
N GLN A 12 -5.67 -3.94 1.90
CA GLN A 12 -4.34 -3.57 2.40
C GLN A 12 -3.87 -2.23 1.82
N ARG A 13 -4.13 -1.98 0.53
CA ARG A 13 -3.84 -0.70 -0.12
C ARG A 13 -4.56 0.46 0.57
N ASP A 14 -5.84 0.30 0.85
CA ASP A 14 -6.65 1.37 1.43
C ASP A 14 -6.21 1.67 2.87
N VAL A 15 -5.85 0.65 3.65
CA VAL A 15 -5.27 0.82 4.99
C VAL A 15 -3.92 1.55 4.93
N LEU A 16 -3.03 1.18 4.01
CA LEU A 16 -1.72 1.84 3.86
C LEU A 16 -1.86 3.30 3.40
N ASN A 17 -2.80 3.59 2.51
CA ASN A 17 -3.10 4.97 2.08
C ASN A 17 -3.58 5.83 3.25
N GLU A 18 -4.46 5.29 4.09
CA GLU A 18 -4.96 6.04 5.26
C GLU A 18 -3.87 6.24 6.31
N ALA A 19 -3.05 5.21 6.58
CA ALA A 19 -1.88 5.34 7.46
C ALA A 19 -0.93 6.44 6.97
N ARG A 20 -0.64 6.48 5.65
CA ARG A 20 0.16 7.54 5.03
C ARG A 20 -0.46 8.92 5.22
N ARG A 21 -1.77 9.05 5.02
CA ARG A 21 -2.50 10.32 5.21
C ARG A 21 -2.40 10.83 6.65
N LEU A 22 -2.61 9.94 7.62
CA LEU A 22 -2.50 10.26 9.05
C LEU A 22 -1.08 10.68 9.44
N LEU A 23 -0.06 9.98 8.93
CA LEU A 23 1.35 10.32 9.17
C LEU A 23 1.74 11.67 8.57
N VAL A 24 1.29 11.98 7.36
CA VAL A 24 1.53 13.30 6.73
C VAL A 24 0.91 14.43 7.56
N ASN A 25 -0.27 14.20 8.13
CA ASN A 25 -0.92 15.16 9.03
C ASN A 25 -0.14 15.29 10.34
N LEU A 26 0.17 14.18 11.00
CA LEU A 26 0.95 14.16 12.24
C LEU A 26 2.31 14.86 12.08
N ARG A 27 2.98 14.70 10.94
CA ARG A 27 4.25 15.37 10.63
C ARG A 27 4.16 16.90 10.77
N ARG A 28 2.99 17.49 10.52
CA ARG A 28 2.78 18.95 10.61
C ARG A 28 2.71 19.44 12.06
N ASP A 29 2.37 18.55 12.98
CA ASP A 29 2.05 18.89 14.37
C ASP A 29 3.19 18.52 15.35
N VAL A 30 4.28 17.90 14.86
CA VAL A 30 5.40 17.43 15.68
C VAL A 30 6.70 18.24 15.49
N GLY A 31 7.63 18.11 16.43
CA GLY A 31 8.95 18.75 16.35
C GLY A 31 9.86 18.14 15.27
N HIS A 32 10.95 18.85 14.92
CA HIS A 32 11.82 18.50 13.79
C HIS A 32 12.38 17.06 13.83
N GLY A 33 12.83 16.58 15.00
CA GLY A 33 13.34 15.21 15.15
C GLY A 33 12.28 14.14 14.87
N GLN A 34 11.07 14.33 15.39
CA GLN A 34 9.94 13.41 15.16
C GLN A 34 9.46 13.43 13.70
N ALA A 35 9.54 14.59 13.04
CA ALA A 35 9.19 14.71 11.62
C ALA A 35 10.12 13.87 10.72
N ILE A 36 11.40 13.71 11.08
CA ILE A 36 12.36 12.86 10.36
C ILE A 36 11.95 11.38 10.47
N GLU A 37 11.63 10.92 11.68
CA GLU A 37 11.16 9.54 11.90
C GLU A 37 9.87 9.26 11.13
N ILE A 38 8.92 10.20 11.15
CA ILE A 38 7.67 10.09 10.38
C ILE A 38 7.94 10.00 8.87
N ASN A 39 8.88 10.81 8.34
CA ASN A 39 9.24 10.73 6.93
C ASN A 39 9.84 9.36 6.56
N ASN A 40 10.65 8.76 7.43
CA ASN A 40 11.20 7.42 7.22
C ASN A 40 10.08 6.37 7.17
N ILE A 41 9.08 6.47 8.05
CA ILE A 41 7.92 5.57 8.05
C ILE A 41 7.09 5.75 6.76
N ILE A 42 6.84 6.99 6.33
CA ILE A 42 6.12 7.27 5.08
C ILE A 42 6.85 6.64 3.89
N ALA A 43 8.19 6.74 3.81
CA ALA A 43 8.96 6.13 2.73
C ALA A 43 8.85 4.59 2.71
N GLN A 44 8.78 3.95 3.88
CA GLN A 44 8.55 2.50 3.97
C GLN A 44 7.14 2.11 3.51
N ILE A 45 6.13 2.89 3.86
CA ILE A 45 4.75 2.68 3.38
C ILE A 45 4.69 2.83 1.86
N ASP A 46 5.31 3.87 1.30
CA ASP A 46 5.37 4.09 -0.15
C ASP A 46 6.03 2.89 -0.86
N SER A 47 7.11 2.35 -0.28
CA SER A 47 7.78 1.16 -0.80
C SER A 47 6.90 -0.10 -0.74
N ALA A 48 6.21 -0.32 0.38
CA ALA A 48 5.29 -1.44 0.54
C ALA A 48 4.11 -1.36 -0.45
N MET A 49 3.59 -0.16 -0.71
CA MET A 49 2.55 0.05 -1.71
C MET A 49 3.03 -0.31 -3.12
N VAL A 50 4.24 0.09 -3.51
CA VAL A 50 4.80 -0.27 -4.83
C VAL A 50 4.89 -1.79 -4.99
N ILE A 51 5.40 -2.50 -3.98
CA ILE A 51 5.49 -3.97 -4.00
C ILE A 51 4.10 -4.60 -4.14
N ALA A 52 3.11 -4.11 -3.38
CA ALA A 52 1.73 -4.59 -3.48
C ALA A 52 1.16 -4.39 -4.90
N TRP A 53 1.41 -3.25 -5.54
CA TRP A 53 0.97 -2.98 -6.91
C TRP A 53 1.63 -3.89 -7.95
N GLU A 54 2.93 -4.16 -7.81
CA GLU A 54 3.62 -5.12 -8.69
C GLU A 54 3.06 -6.54 -8.56
N LEU A 55 2.68 -6.94 -7.34
CA LEU A 55 2.07 -8.26 -7.09
C LEU A 55 0.65 -8.34 -7.68
N ILE A 56 -0.18 -7.32 -7.48
CA ILE A 56 -1.53 -7.25 -8.09
C ILE A 56 -1.41 -7.31 -9.62
N GLY A 57 -0.57 -6.47 -10.23
CA GLY A 57 -0.39 -6.43 -11.68
C GLY A 57 0.19 -7.71 -12.28
N LYS A 58 0.96 -8.50 -11.51
CA LYS A 58 1.42 -9.84 -11.90
C LYS A 58 0.30 -10.88 -11.80
N GLY A 59 -0.59 -10.78 -10.81
CA GLY A 59 -1.78 -11.62 -10.67
C GLY A 59 -2.74 -11.45 -11.84
N GLU A 60 -3.10 -10.20 -12.17
CA GLU A 60 -4.02 -9.88 -13.27
C GLU A 60 -3.51 -10.38 -14.64
N LYS A 61 -2.19 -10.32 -14.88
CA LYS A 61 -1.58 -10.83 -16.11
C LYS A 61 -1.60 -12.36 -16.22
N LYS A 62 -1.55 -13.09 -15.10
CA LYS A 62 -1.67 -14.56 -15.09
C LYS A 62 -3.10 -15.01 -15.38
N ASP A 63 -4.09 -14.31 -14.84
CA ASP A 63 -5.50 -14.64 -15.06
C ASP A 63 -5.92 -14.35 -16.51
N ALA A 64 -5.38 -13.31 -17.13
CA ALA A 64 -5.65 -12.99 -18.54
C ALA A 64 -5.10 -14.04 -19.53
N HIS A 65 -4.05 -14.78 -19.17
CA HIS A 65 -3.41 -15.76 -20.06
C HIS A 65 -4.00 -17.18 -19.96
N THR A 66 -4.92 -17.41 -19.02
CA THR A 66 -5.58 -18.71 -18.80
C THR A 66 -7.05 -18.73 -19.26
N GLY A 67 -7.56 -17.59 -19.77
CA GLY A 67 -8.95 -17.42 -20.22
C GLY A 67 -9.24 -17.68 -21.71
N THR A 68 -8.31 -18.27 -22.46
CA THR A 68 -8.55 -18.75 -23.83
C THR A 68 -8.41 -20.27 -23.88
N ASN A 69 -9.52 -20.96 -23.65
CA ASN A 69 -9.78 -22.32 -24.12
C ASN A 69 -11.22 -22.37 -24.63
#